data_AF-A0A9E4FYZ4-F1
#
_entry.id   AF-A0A9E4FYZ4-F1
#
_cell.length_a   1.000
_cell.length_b   1.000
_cell.length_c   1.000
_cell.angle_alpha   90.00
_cell.angle_beta   90.00
_cell.angle_gamma   90.00
#
_symmetry.space_group_name_H-M   'P 1'
#
loop_
_entity.id
_entity.type
_entity.pdbx_description
1 polymer ?
#
loop_
_entity_poly.entity_id
_entity_poly.type
_entity_poly.pdbx_seq_one_letter_code
_entity_poly.pdbx_strand_id
1 'polypeptide(L)' 'MRFNPRNLEGQGLVEYALILVLVAVVVIVILALLGPAIGNIFSNIINSLNPTIEPTLTGTVTPAPGN' A
#
# COMPACT_ATOMS: atom_id res chain seq x y z
N MET A 1 1.89 55.17 -31.59
CA MET A 1 2.68 53.92 -31.56
C MET A 1 1.86 52.81 -30.93
N ARG A 2 1.87 51.61 -31.53
CA ARG A 2 1.07 50.45 -31.08
C ARG A 2 1.73 49.79 -29.85
N PHE A 3 0.90 49.33 -28.92
CA PHE A 3 1.33 48.62 -27.71
C PHE A 3 1.99 47.28 -28.08
N ASN A 4 3.13 47.03 -27.42
CA ASN A 4 4.07 45.95 -27.67
C ASN A 4 3.58 44.63 -27.02
N PRO A 5 3.63 43.47 -27.69
CA PRO A 5 3.07 42.21 -27.17
C PRO A 5 4.13 41.42 -26.39
N ARG A 6 4.13 41.42 -25.05
CA ARG A 6 5.14 40.63 -24.28
C ARG A 6 4.69 40.17 -22.90
N ASN A 7 3.63 39.38 -22.77
CA ASN A 7 3.36 38.69 -21.48
C ASN A 7 2.35 37.53 -21.61
N LEU A 8 2.50 36.68 -22.63
CA LEU A 8 1.61 35.52 -22.83
C LEU A 8 2.22 34.17 -22.42
N GLU A 9 3.49 34.08 -22.04
CA GLU A 9 4.14 32.76 -21.94
C GLU A 9 5.17 32.76 -20.79
N GLY A 10 4.84 32.14 -19.65
CA GLY A 10 5.87 31.74 -18.67
C GLY A 10 5.50 31.75 -17.18
N GLN A 11 4.46 32.47 -16.75
CA GLN A 11 4.21 32.68 -15.31
C GLN A 11 3.32 31.61 -14.63
N GLY A 12 2.84 30.61 -15.37
CA GLY A 12 2.01 29.53 -14.82
C GLY A 12 2.75 28.22 -14.54
N LEU A 13 3.79 27.87 -15.30
CA LEU A 13 4.33 26.50 -15.29
C LEU A 13 5.03 26.13 -13.98
N VAL A 14 5.77 27.05 -13.38
CA VAL A 14 6.45 26.80 -12.10
C VAL A 14 5.46 26.75 -10.93
N GLU A 15 4.40 27.55 -10.98
CA GLU A 15 3.39 27.59 -9.93
C GLU A 15 2.57 26.29 -9.89
N TYR A 16 2.16 25.78 -11.05
CA TYR A 16 1.53 24.47 -11.14
C TYR A 16 2.49 23.34 -10.77
N ALA A 17 3.77 23.43 -11.12
CA ALA A 17 4.77 22.42 -10.75
C ALA A 17 4.94 22.29 -9.22
N LEU A 18 4.94 23.41 -8.48
CA LEU A 18 5.05 23.39 -7.02
C LEU A 18 3.81 22.75 -6.36
N ILE A 19 2.61 23.01 -6.88
CA ILE A 19 1.38 22.35 -6.42
C ILE A 19 1.41 20.85 -6.75
N LEU A 20 1.85 20.47 -7.95
CA LEU A 20 1.96 19.07 -8.34
C LEU A 20 2.98 18.30 -7.48
N VAL A 21 4.10 18.92 -7.10
CA VAL A 21 5.07 18.33 -6.18
C VAL A 21 4.46 18.12 -4.80
N LEU A 22 3.71 19.11 -4.28
CA LEU A 22 3.02 18.99 -2.99
C LEU A 22 2.03 17.81 -3.00
N VAL A 23 1.21 17.70 -4.06
CA VAL A 23 0.26 16.59 -4.22
C VAL A 23 0.99 15.25 -4.36
N ALA A 24 2.09 15.19 -5.11
CA ALA A 24 2.88 13.97 -5.28
C ALA A 24 3.43 13.46 -3.93
N VAL A 25 3.93 14.35 -3.08
CA VAL A 25 4.39 13.98 -1.73
C VAL A 25 3.24 13.40 -0.91
N VAL A 26 2.07 14.03 -0.91
CA VAL A 26 0.88 13.53 -0.21
C VAL A 26 0.49 12.13 -0.70
N VAL A 27 0.47 11.91 -2.03
CA VAL A 27 0.16 10.59 -2.60
C VAL A 27 1.18 9.53 -2.16
N ILE A 28 2.47 9.85 -2.16
CA ILE A 28 3.52 8.93 -1.69
C ILE A 28 3.31 8.56 -0.22
N VAL A 29 2.99 9.53 0.64
CA VAL A 29 2.70 9.29 2.06
C VAL A 29 1.49 8.37 2.22
N ILE A 30 0.40 8.62 1.48
CA ILE A 30 -0.78 7.77 1.49
C ILE A 30 -0.41 6.35 1.06
N LEU A 31 0.27 6.17 -0.07
CA LEU A 31 0.66 4.84 -0.55
C LEU A 31 1.60 4.10 0.42
N ALA A 32 2.53 4.82 1.07
CA ALA A 32 3.45 4.24 2.05
C ALA A 32 2.73 3.75 3.32
N LEU A 33 1.68 4.44 3.76
CA LEU A 33 0.88 4.03 4.91
C LEU A 33 -0.15 2.95 4.57
N LEU A 34 -0.79 3.05 3.40
CA LEU A 34 -1.82 2.12 2.97
C LEU A 34 -1.24 0.79 2.47
N GLY A 35 -0.05 0.78 1.87
CA GLY A 35 0.59 -0.43 1.35
C GLY A 35 0.69 -1.55 2.41
N PRO A 36 1.30 -1.31 3.59
CA PRO A 36 1.37 -2.29 4.66
C PRO A 36 0.00 -2.69 5.22
N ALA A 37 -0.93 -1.73 5.34
CA ALA A 37 -2.26 -2.02 5.87
C ALA A 37 -3.05 -2.98 4.97
N ILE A 38 -3.03 -2.75 3.66
CA ILE A 38 -3.65 -3.62 2.67
C ILE A 38 -2.96 -4.99 2.65
N GLY A 39 -1.62 -5.01 2.71
CA GLY A 39 -0.82 -6.24 2.78
C GLY A 39 -1.21 -7.11 3.98
N ASN A 40 -1.31 -6.53 5.17
CA ASN A 40 -1.71 -7.24 6.39
C ASN A 40 -3.12 -7.84 6.28
N ILE A 41 -4.08 -7.09 5.74
CA ILE A 41 -5.45 -7.59 5.54
C ILE A 41 -5.45 -8.77 4.57
N PHE A 42 -4.74 -8.66 3.45
CA PHE A 42 -4.66 -9.71 2.45
C PHE A 42 -3.94 -10.96 3.00
N SER A 43 -2.84 -10.80 3.74
CA SER A 43 -2.16 -11.90 4.43
C SER A 43 -3.07 -12.62 5.43
N ASN A 44 -3.86 -11.87 6.21
CA ASN A 44 -4.81 -12.45 7.16
C ASN A 44 -5.90 -13.28 6.45
N ILE A 45 -6.40 -12.79 5.31
CA ILE A 45 -7.37 -13.51 4.48
C ILE A 45 -6.73 -14.79 3.95
N ILE A 46 -5.52 -14.72 3.36
CA ILE A 46 -4.82 -15.91 2.85
C ILE A 46 -4.58 -16.93 3.96
N ASN A 47 -4.11 -16.51 5.15
CA ASN A 47 -3.88 -17.41 6.27
C ASN A 47 -5.17 -18.09 6.75
N SER A 48 -6.30 -17.40 6.67
CA SER A 48 -7.61 -17.94 7.04
C SER A 48 -8.15 -18.92 6.00
N LEU A 49 -7.84 -18.71 4.73
CA LEU A 49 -8.28 -19.56 3.61
C LEU A 49 -7.35 -20.74 3.34
N ASN A 50 -6.06 -20.58 3.66
CA ASN A 50 -5.03 -21.60 3.63
C ASN A 50 -4.46 -21.73 5.05
N PRO A 51 -5.22 -22.31 6.00
CA PRO A 51 -4.60 -22.74 7.24
C PRO A 51 -3.43 -23.62 6.81
N THR A 52 -2.21 -23.21 7.14
CA THR A 52 -1.06 -24.10 7.00
C THR A 52 -1.47 -25.32 7.78
N ILE A 53 -1.76 -26.42 7.09
CA ILE A 53 -1.96 -27.71 7.73
C ILE A 53 -0.61 -27.96 8.36
N GLU A 54 -0.44 -27.55 9.62
CA GLU A 54 0.52 -28.21 10.46
C GLU A 54 0.20 -29.69 10.26
N PRO A 55 1.18 -30.52 9.88
CA PRO A 55 0.97 -31.93 10.02
C PRO A 55 0.82 -32.13 11.52
N THR A 56 -0.42 -32.10 12.00
CA THR A 56 -0.84 -32.61 13.30
C THR A 56 -0.54 -34.10 13.24
N LEU A 57 0.75 -34.46 13.34
CA LEU A 57 1.21 -35.82 13.61
C LEU A 57 1.14 -36.12 15.09
N THR A 58 0.48 -35.28 15.89
CA THR A 58 0.04 -35.71 17.21
C THR A 58 -1.24 -36.52 17.04
N GLY A 59 -1.08 -37.70 16.46
CA GLY A 59 -1.93 -38.80 16.85
C GLY A 59 -1.89 -38.85 18.37
N THR A 60 -3.01 -38.52 19.00
CA THR A 60 -3.27 -39.02 20.35
C THR A 60 -3.44 -40.53 20.21
N VAL A 61 -2.35 -41.25 19.94
CA VAL A 61 -2.18 -42.58 20.51
C VAL A 61 -2.01 -42.33 21.99
N THR A 62 -3.14 -42.10 22.66
CA THR A 62 -3.29 -42.55 24.03
C THR A 62 -2.84 -44.00 23.99
N PRO A 63 -1.71 -44.39 24.60
CA PRO A 63 -1.40 -45.79 24.73
C PRO A 63 -2.58 -46.38 25.48
N ALA A 64 -3.36 -47.27 24.85
CA ALA A 64 -4.39 -47.99 25.57
C ALA A 64 -3.66 -48.68 26.75
N PRO A 65 -4.07 -48.45 28.00
CA PRO A 65 -3.53 -49.24 29.10
C PRO A 65 -4.01 -50.67 28.87
N GLY A 66 -3.12 -51.50 28.33
CA GLY A 66 -3.38 -52.87 27.93
C GLY A 66 -2.52 -53.84 28.72
N ASN A 67 -2.90 -54.10 29.98
CA ASN A 67 -3.05 -55.39 30.66
C ASN A 67 -3.19 -55.22 32.17
#